data_AF-A0A2C9A8S7-F1
#
_entry.id   AF-A0A2C9A8S7-F1
#
_cell.length_a   1.000
_cell.length_b   1.000
_cell.length_c   1.000
_cell.angle_alpha   90.00
_cell.angle_beta   90.00
_cell.angle_gamma   90.00
#
_symmetry.space_group_name_H-M   'P 1'
#
loop_
_entity.id
_entity.type
_entity.pdbx_description
1 polymer ?
#
loop_
_entity_poly.entity_id
_entity_poly.type
_entity_poly.pdbx_seq_one_letter_code
_entity_poly.pdbx_strand_id
1 'polypeptide(L)'
;MNWSLLFVIIIMILLLRVVYLRLKANSIKAESFRNLSDRDQMAVLKECLLNTPTRTNLENLAEFAKARGFNVDTATYLKFIERHMKNAWGKNAIAEDNEIYAAESAWVDAIRPLEFAEAEKARADGDMEKFVKCCLEGVSRLYSDEAIMAELEKLVPHCAKAKSLIEGYRDLIAARDASEADDKSLEKLRKKRDAWMNELLIDN
;
A
#
# COMPACT_ATOMS: atom_id res chain seq x y z
N MET A 1 34.65 35.12 9.54
CA MET A 1 33.80 33.92 9.67
C MET A 1 32.90 33.86 8.44
N ASN A 2 33.03 32.82 7.61
CA ASN A 2 32.34 32.76 6.32
C ASN A 2 30.83 32.54 6.55
N TRP A 3 30.04 33.60 6.39
CA TRP A 3 28.58 33.58 6.54
C TRP A 3 27.90 32.52 5.66
N SER A 4 28.50 32.23 4.50
CA SER A 4 28.11 31.14 3.60
C SER A 4 28.27 29.75 4.24
N LEU A 5 29.35 29.51 5.00
CA LEU A 5 29.58 28.25 5.69
C LEU A 5 28.56 28.05 6.82
N LEU A 6 28.21 29.12 7.51
CA LEU A 6 27.24 29.14 8.60
C LEU A 6 25.81 28.88 8.08
N PHE A 7 25.46 29.46 6.93
CA PHE A 7 24.19 29.19 6.24
C PHE A 7 24.06 27.73 5.77
N VAL A 8 25.12 27.15 5.20
CA VAL A 8 25.14 25.73 4.79
C VAL A 8 24.95 24.81 5.99
N ILE A 9 25.60 25.09 7.12
CA ILE A 9 25.43 24.32 8.36
C ILE A 9 23.98 24.39 8.85
N ILE A 10 23.36 25.58 8.84
CA ILE A 10 21.96 25.75 9.26
C ILE A 10 21.00 24.95 8.35
N ILE A 11 21.16 25.04 7.03
CA ILE A 11 20.32 24.27 6.09
C ILE A 11 20.51 22.76 6.31
N MET A 12 21.75 22.29 6.49
CA MET A 12 22.03 20.88 6.75
C MET A 12 21.35 20.39 8.04
N ILE A 13 21.38 21.18 9.11
CA ILE A 13 20.69 20.86 10.38
C ILE A 13 19.18 20.79 10.18
N LEU A 14 18.60 21.72 9.42
CA LEU A 14 17.16 21.72 9.11
C LEU A 14 16.77 20.48 8.29
N LEU A 15 17.56 20.11 7.28
CA LEU A 15 17.33 18.91 6.47
C LEU A 15 17.46 17.63 7.32
N LEU A 16 18.50 17.54 8.16
CA LEU A 16 18.67 16.42 9.09
C LEU A 16 17.49 16.31 10.06
N ARG A 17 16.98 17.44 10.55
CA ARG A 17 15.79 17.47 11.42
C ARG A 17 14.53 16.99 10.69
N VAL A 18 14.33 17.39 9.44
CA VAL A 18 13.20 16.93 8.61
C VAL A 18 13.30 15.43 8.33
N VAL A 19 14.50 14.95 7.97
CA VAL A 19 14.76 13.52 7.76
C VAL A 19 14.52 12.75 9.06
N TYR A 20 15.03 13.21 10.19
CA TYR A 20 14.80 12.60 11.50
C TYR A 20 13.32 12.55 11.87
N LEU A 21 12.58 13.64 11.64
CA LEU A 21 11.13 13.68 11.91
C LEU A 21 10.35 12.73 11.00
N ARG A 22 10.72 12.61 9.72
CA ARG A 22 10.14 11.61 8.81
C ARG A 22 10.45 10.18 9.25
N LEU A 23 11.70 9.90 9.65
CA LEU A 23 12.10 8.60 10.17
C LEU A 23 11.36 8.25 11.48
N LYS A 24 11.15 9.24 12.36
CA LYS A 24 10.42 9.07 13.61
C LYS A 24 8.92 8.87 13.38
N ALA A 25 8.32 9.61 12.44
CA ALA A 25 6.92 9.47 12.06
C ALA A 25 6.64 8.11 11.40
N ASN A 26 7.60 7.58 10.64
CA ASN A 26 7.54 6.24 10.05
C ASN A 26 7.97 5.14 11.03
N SER A 27 8.21 5.43 12.31
CA SER A 27 8.64 4.41 13.27
C SER A 27 7.43 3.77 13.97
N ILE A 28 7.42 2.44 14.02
CA ILE A 28 6.49 1.60 14.82
C ILE A 28 6.46 2.02 16.31
N LYS A 29 7.45 2.80 16.75
CA LYS A 29 7.61 3.25 18.13
C LYS A 29 6.74 4.46 18.48
N ALA A 30 6.04 5.07 17.52
CA ALA A 30 5.07 6.12 17.80
C ALA A 30 3.85 5.57 18.56
N GLU A 31 3.44 6.25 19.63
CA GLU A 31 2.30 5.83 20.46
C GLU A 31 0.98 5.76 19.67
N SER A 32 0.78 6.69 18.74
CA SER A 32 -0.36 6.69 17.83
C SER A 32 -0.44 5.42 16.97
N PHE A 33 0.70 4.90 16.50
CA PHE A 33 0.75 3.66 15.73
C PHE A 33 0.46 2.44 16.60
N ARG A 34 0.99 2.41 17.84
CA ARG A 34 0.79 1.29 18.77
C ARG A 34 -0.66 1.14 19.25
N ASN A 35 -1.44 2.22 19.20
CA ASN A 35 -2.86 2.22 19.57
C ASN A 35 -3.78 1.74 18.43
N LEU A 36 -3.27 1.56 17.21
CA LEU A 36 -4.04 1.02 16.10
C LEU A 36 -4.31 -0.48 16.27
N SER A 37 -5.37 -0.97 15.64
CA SER A 37 -5.60 -2.42 15.53
C SER A 37 -4.48 -3.08 14.72
N ASP A 38 -4.26 -4.38 14.91
CA ASP A 38 -3.23 -5.11 14.14
C ASP A 38 -3.47 -5.04 12.63
N ARG A 39 -4.74 -4.98 12.20
CA ARG A 39 -5.15 -4.80 10.79
C ARG A 39 -4.65 -3.47 10.24
N ASP A 40 -4.92 -2.39 10.98
CA ASP A 40 -4.53 -1.04 10.59
C ASP A 40 -3.01 -0.84 10.67
N GLN A 41 -2.34 -1.44 11.66
CA GLN A 41 -0.88 -1.44 11.75
C GLN A 41 -0.26 -2.09 10.51
N MET A 42 -0.76 -3.26 10.09
CA MET A 42 -0.28 -3.94 8.88
C MET A 42 -0.51 -3.07 7.65
N ALA A 43 -1.72 -2.52 7.47
CA ALA A 43 -2.05 -1.68 6.32
C ALA A 43 -1.14 -0.46 6.21
N VAL A 44 -0.91 0.25 7.32
CA VAL A 44 0.01 1.40 7.37
C VAL A 44 1.44 0.99 7.02
N LEU A 45 1.91 -0.16 7.52
CA LEU A 45 3.28 -0.63 7.22
C LEU A 45 3.45 -1.00 5.74
N LYS A 46 2.45 -1.67 5.14
CA LYS A 46 2.41 -1.97 3.71
C LYS A 46 2.45 -0.66 2.89
N GLU A 47 1.61 0.31 3.24
CA GLU A 47 1.53 1.61 2.57
C GLU A 47 2.83 2.41 2.70
N CYS A 48 3.42 2.48 3.89
CA CYS A 48 4.70 3.16 4.11
C CYS A 48 5.82 2.54 3.27
N LEU A 49 5.83 1.21 3.12
CA LEU A 49 6.82 0.52 2.32
C LEU A 49 6.67 0.84 0.82
N LEU A 50 5.45 0.75 0.27
CA LEU A 50 5.18 1.08 -1.13
C LEU A 50 5.43 2.56 -1.46
N ASN A 51 5.05 3.47 -0.57
CA ASN A 51 5.26 4.91 -0.77
C ASN A 51 6.73 5.31 -0.62
N THR A 52 7.50 4.57 0.17
CA THR A 52 8.90 4.89 0.47
C THR A 52 9.69 3.58 0.68
N PRO A 53 10.20 2.97 -0.42
CA PRO A 53 10.84 1.66 -0.39
C PRO A 53 12.23 1.76 0.24
N THR A 54 12.28 1.73 1.57
CA THR A 54 13.50 1.86 2.37
C THR A 54 13.71 0.65 3.25
N ARG A 55 14.97 0.38 3.60
CA ARG A 55 15.32 -0.71 4.53
C ARG A 55 14.60 -0.59 5.87
N THR A 56 14.47 0.63 6.39
CA THR A 56 13.75 0.89 7.64
C THR A 56 12.27 0.50 7.56
N ASN A 57 11.56 0.87 6.49
CA ASN A 57 10.16 0.50 6.33
C ASN A 57 9.99 -1.02 6.14
N LEU A 58 10.94 -1.67 5.45
CA LEU A 58 10.97 -3.13 5.31
C LEU A 58 11.22 -3.84 6.65
N GLU A 59 12.18 -3.36 7.44
CA GLU A 59 12.49 -3.85 8.78
C GLU A 59 11.30 -3.69 9.71
N ASN A 60 10.62 -2.54 9.69
CA ASN A 60 9.40 -2.31 10.44
C ASN A 60 8.33 -3.39 10.13
N LEU A 61 8.05 -3.63 8.85
CA LEU A 61 7.08 -4.65 8.44
C LEU A 61 7.52 -6.07 8.88
N ALA A 62 8.81 -6.38 8.77
CA ALA A 62 9.37 -7.66 9.20
C ALA A 62 9.30 -7.85 10.73
N GLU A 63 9.58 -6.81 11.51
CA GLU A 63 9.46 -6.82 12.98
C GLU A 63 8.00 -7.04 13.41
N PHE A 64 7.07 -6.32 12.77
CA PHE A 64 5.63 -6.50 13.00
C PHE A 64 5.20 -7.95 12.71
N ALA A 65 5.60 -8.48 11.55
CA ALA A 65 5.28 -9.83 11.12
C ALA A 65 5.80 -10.89 12.10
N LYS A 66 7.08 -10.78 12.47
CA LYS A 66 7.74 -11.68 13.42
C LYS A 66 7.02 -11.69 14.77
N ALA A 67 6.59 -10.53 15.26
CA ALA A 67 5.84 -10.42 16.51
C ALA A 67 4.47 -11.12 16.46
N ARG A 68 3.87 -11.26 15.28
CA ARG A 68 2.60 -11.97 15.04
C ARG A 68 2.79 -13.42 14.56
N GLY A 69 4.02 -13.92 14.52
CA GLY A 69 4.32 -15.31 14.21
C GLY A 69 4.34 -15.66 12.72
N PHE A 70 4.46 -14.68 11.83
CA PHE A 70 4.71 -14.93 10.40
C PHE A 70 6.01 -14.27 9.94
N ASN A 71 6.59 -14.78 8.86
CA ASN A 71 7.85 -14.28 8.32
C ASN A 71 7.64 -13.58 6.98
N VAL A 72 8.42 -12.54 6.75
CA VAL A 72 8.41 -11.75 5.52
C VAL A 72 9.75 -11.93 4.83
N ASP A 73 9.73 -12.26 3.53
CA ASP A 73 10.97 -12.44 2.74
C ASP A 73 11.63 -11.10 2.39
N THR A 74 12.35 -10.55 3.35
CA THR A 74 13.07 -9.27 3.19
C THR A 74 14.15 -9.34 2.12
N ALA A 75 14.73 -10.52 1.85
CA ALA A 75 15.81 -10.68 0.87
C ALA A 75 15.33 -10.42 -0.56
N THR A 76 14.11 -10.87 -0.89
CA THR A 76 13.51 -10.57 -2.20
C THR A 76 13.18 -9.08 -2.33
N TYR A 77 12.59 -8.46 -1.30
CA TYR A 77 12.21 -7.05 -1.38
C TYR A 77 13.43 -6.11 -1.48
N LEU A 78 14.55 -6.44 -0.84
CA LEU A 78 15.79 -5.67 -0.95
C LEU A 78 16.24 -5.47 -2.40
N LYS A 79 15.96 -6.44 -3.30
CA LYS A 79 16.27 -6.31 -4.73
C LYS A 79 15.48 -5.17 -5.39
N PHE A 80 14.26 -4.90 -4.96
CA PHE A 80 13.48 -3.76 -5.47
C PHE A 80 14.07 -2.43 -5.02
N ILE A 81 14.48 -2.32 -3.76
CA ILE A 81 15.18 -1.14 -3.24
C ILE A 81 16.46 -0.86 -4.05
N GLU A 82 17.23 -1.90 -4.35
CA GLU A 82 18.43 -1.76 -5.18
C GLU A 82 18.12 -1.35 -6.62
N ARG A 83 17.01 -1.83 -7.19
CA ARG A 83 16.54 -1.42 -8.53
C ARG A 83 16.14 0.04 -8.55
N HIS A 84 15.37 0.52 -7.57
CA HIS A 84 15.02 1.93 -7.41
C HIS A 84 16.25 2.84 -7.38
N MET A 85 17.29 2.46 -6.62
CA MET A 85 18.54 3.24 -6.54
C MET A 85 19.28 3.33 -7.88
N LYS A 86 19.22 2.26 -8.69
CA LYS A 86 19.84 2.22 -10.02
C LYS A 86 19.02 2.99 -11.06
N ASN A 87 17.70 2.90 -11.00
CA ASN A 87 16.79 3.48 -11.98
C ASN A 87 16.68 5.01 -11.87
N ALA A 88 16.96 5.58 -10.69
CA ALA A 88 16.91 7.03 -10.43
C ALA A 88 17.76 7.91 -11.39
N TRP A 89 18.65 7.31 -12.19
CA TRP A 89 19.54 8.01 -13.12
C TRP A 89 19.38 7.52 -14.59
N GLY A 90 18.40 6.65 -14.86
CA GLY A 90 18.20 6.00 -16.16
C GLY A 90 17.37 6.80 -17.15
N LYS A 91 17.59 6.60 -18.46
CA LYS A 91 16.82 7.25 -19.54
C LYS A 91 15.37 6.75 -19.67
N ASN A 92 15.07 5.56 -19.13
CA ASN A 92 13.75 4.92 -19.16
C ASN A 92 13.08 4.89 -17.78
N ALA A 93 13.45 5.81 -16.88
CA ALA A 93 13.09 5.75 -15.46
C ALA A 93 11.61 5.51 -15.20
N ILE A 94 10.71 6.17 -15.93
CA ILE A 94 9.26 6.07 -15.73
C ILE A 94 8.71 4.66 -16.05
N ALA A 95 9.13 4.05 -17.15
CA ALA A 95 8.63 2.73 -17.54
C ALA A 95 9.14 1.64 -16.57
N GLU A 96 10.41 1.74 -16.20
CA GLU A 96 11.02 0.81 -15.25
C GLU A 96 10.46 1.02 -13.82
N ASP A 97 10.09 2.24 -13.44
CA ASP A 97 9.42 2.52 -12.15
C ASP A 97 8.04 1.87 -12.10
N ASN A 98 7.26 1.88 -13.19
CA ASN A 98 5.97 1.19 -13.25
C ASN A 98 6.12 -0.33 -13.08
N GLU A 99 7.12 -0.94 -13.72
CA GLU A 99 7.41 -2.36 -13.58
C GLU A 99 7.86 -2.72 -12.16
N ILE A 100 8.70 -1.88 -11.55
CA ILE A 100 9.14 -2.08 -10.16
C ILE A 100 7.93 -1.97 -9.23
N TYR A 101 7.11 -0.93 -9.38
CA TYR A 101 5.94 -0.72 -8.54
C TYR A 101 4.93 -1.87 -8.64
N ALA A 102 4.67 -2.38 -9.85
CA ALA A 102 3.80 -3.54 -10.04
C ALA A 102 4.33 -4.79 -9.29
N ALA A 103 5.63 -5.06 -9.40
CA ALA A 103 6.26 -6.19 -8.69
C ALA A 103 6.27 -6.00 -7.17
N GLU A 104 6.51 -4.78 -6.68
CA GLU A 104 6.44 -4.46 -5.26
C GLU A 104 5.03 -4.62 -4.71
N SER A 105 4.01 -4.18 -5.46
CA SER A 105 2.61 -4.28 -5.07
C SER A 105 2.17 -5.75 -4.95
N ALA A 106 2.57 -6.59 -5.91
CA ALA A 106 2.34 -8.03 -5.85
C ALA A 106 3.06 -8.70 -4.66
N TRP A 107 4.32 -8.33 -4.41
CA TRP A 107 5.06 -8.85 -3.25
C TRP A 107 4.40 -8.43 -1.92
N VAL A 108 3.95 -7.17 -1.83
CA VAL A 108 3.28 -6.65 -0.64
C VAL A 108 1.94 -7.34 -0.42
N ASP A 109 1.20 -7.66 -1.48
CA ASP A 109 -0.07 -8.40 -1.39
C ASP A 109 0.08 -9.89 -1.11
N ALA A 110 1.26 -10.47 -1.35
CA ALA A 110 1.58 -11.81 -0.85
C ALA A 110 1.55 -11.86 0.70
N ILE A 111 1.76 -10.71 1.35
CA ILE A 111 1.48 -10.52 2.78
C ILE A 111 -0.02 -10.22 2.91
N ARG A 112 -0.80 -11.30 2.99
CA ARG A 112 -2.26 -11.23 2.94
C ARG A 112 -2.82 -10.38 4.09
N PRO A 113 -3.74 -9.43 3.79
CA PRO A 113 -4.45 -8.66 4.82
C PRO A 113 -5.13 -9.56 5.87
N LEU A 114 -5.09 -9.13 7.13
CA LEU A 114 -5.62 -9.89 8.27
C LEU A 114 -7.15 -10.03 8.22
N GLU A 115 -7.83 -9.08 7.57
CA GLU A 115 -9.26 -9.08 7.31
C GLU A 115 -9.73 -10.38 6.63
N PHE A 116 -8.91 -10.97 5.75
CA PHE A 116 -9.29 -12.22 5.08
C PHE A 116 -9.31 -13.42 6.04
N ALA A 117 -8.42 -13.46 7.03
CA ALA A 117 -8.46 -14.51 8.05
C ALA A 117 -9.69 -14.37 8.95
N GLU A 118 -10.09 -13.13 9.26
CA GLU A 118 -11.33 -12.84 9.99
C GLU A 118 -12.57 -13.21 9.17
N ALA A 119 -12.55 -12.96 7.86
CA ALA A 119 -13.61 -13.35 6.95
C ALA A 119 -13.81 -14.87 6.96
N GLU A 120 -12.76 -15.66 6.77
CA GLU A 120 -12.87 -17.13 6.78
C GLU A 120 -13.39 -17.66 8.11
N LYS A 121 -13.01 -17.02 9.23
CA LYS A 121 -13.57 -17.35 10.54
C LYS A 121 -15.07 -17.04 10.61
N ALA A 122 -15.49 -15.85 10.19
CA ALA A 122 -16.90 -15.45 10.17
C ALA A 122 -17.75 -16.39 9.30
N ARG A 123 -17.20 -16.82 8.15
CA ARG A 123 -17.82 -17.82 7.27
C ARG A 123 -17.99 -19.17 7.97
N ALA A 124 -16.96 -19.65 8.67
CA ALA A 124 -17.04 -20.90 9.43
C ALA A 124 -18.07 -20.82 10.57
N ASP A 125 -18.22 -19.64 11.17
CA ASP A 125 -19.21 -19.35 12.22
C ASP A 125 -20.63 -19.11 11.66
N GLY A 126 -20.81 -19.10 10.33
CA GLY A 126 -22.10 -18.90 9.65
C GLY A 126 -22.54 -17.44 9.49
N ASP A 127 -21.70 -16.48 9.89
CA ASP A 127 -21.96 -15.05 9.78
C ASP A 127 -21.52 -14.54 8.39
N MET A 128 -22.43 -14.70 7.42
CA MET A 128 -22.18 -14.32 6.03
C MET A 128 -22.11 -12.80 5.82
N GLU A 129 -22.80 -12.01 6.64
CA GLU A 129 -22.74 -10.54 6.56
C GLU A 129 -21.34 -10.06 6.94
N LYS A 130 -20.82 -10.53 8.07
CA LYS A 130 -19.47 -10.22 8.51
C LYS A 130 -18.41 -10.79 7.57
N PHE A 131 -18.61 -11.99 7.02
CA PHE A 131 -17.73 -12.54 5.99
C PHE A 131 -17.58 -11.58 4.81
N VAL A 132 -18.70 -11.13 4.23
CA VAL A 132 -18.67 -10.20 3.08
C VAL A 132 -18.00 -8.89 3.48
N LYS A 133 -18.34 -8.32 4.63
CA LYS A 133 -17.73 -7.07 5.11
C LYS A 133 -16.22 -7.19 5.27
N CYS A 134 -15.72 -8.21 5.96
CA CYS A 134 -14.30 -8.44 6.13
C CYS A 134 -13.59 -8.71 4.78
N CYS A 135 -14.21 -9.40 3.84
CA CYS A 135 -13.65 -9.57 2.50
C CYS A 135 -13.49 -8.21 1.77
N LEU A 136 -14.51 -7.35 1.81
CA LEU A 136 -14.46 -6.03 1.17
C LEU A 136 -13.43 -5.11 1.85
N GLU A 137 -13.36 -5.13 3.18
CA GLU A 137 -12.29 -4.45 3.94
C GLU A 137 -10.92 -4.98 3.50
N GLY A 138 -10.74 -6.30 3.39
CA GLY A 138 -9.49 -6.91 2.93
C GLY A 138 -9.10 -6.50 1.51
N VAL A 139 -10.06 -6.44 0.58
CA VAL A 139 -9.84 -5.95 -0.79
C VAL A 139 -9.34 -4.51 -0.79
N SER A 140 -9.84 -3.65 0.10
CA SER A 140 -9.39 -2.26 0.22
C SER A 140 -7.93 -2.13 0.69
N ARG A 141 -7.33 -3.20 1.24
CA ARG A 141 -5.93 -3.26 1.70
C ARG A 141 -4.96 -3.90 0.70
N LEU A 142 -5.45 -4.21 -0.50
CA LEU A 142 -4.64 -4.73 -1.60
C LEU A 142 -4.19 -3.59 -2.52
N TYR A 143 -3.10 -3.81 -3.24
CA TYR A 143 -2.45 -2.80 -4.09
C TYR A 143 -2.29 -3.24 -5.55
N SER A 144 -2.16 -4.53 -5.80
CA SER A 144 -2.01 -5.08 -7.14
C SER A 144 -3.37 -5.33 -7.80
N ASP A 145 -3.47 -4.92 -9.07
CA ASP A 145 -4.67 -5.12 -9.89
C ASP A 145 -5.11 -6.58 -9.91
N GLU A 146 -4.15 -7.50 -10.01
CA GLU A 146 -4.39 -8.95 -10.05
C GLU A 146 -5.01 -9.46 -8.74
N ALA A 147 -4.46 -9.08 -7.58
CA ALA A 147 -4.98 -9.54 -6.30
C ALA A 147 -6.36 -8.97 -6.00
N ILE A 148 -6.59 -7.68 -6.31
CA ILE A 148 -7.89 -7.03 -6.13
C ILE A 148 -8.96 -7.76 -6.96
N MET A 149 -8.68 -7.99 -8.24
CA MET A 149 -9.60 -8.68 -9.14
C MET A 149 -9.86 -10.11 -8.69
N ALA A 150 -8.82 -10.86 -8.33
CA ALA A 150 -8.94 -12.24 -7.90
C ALA A 150 -9.78 -12.40 -6.62
N GLU A 151 -9.60 -11.52 -5.63
CA GLU A 151 -10.40 -11.58 -4.40
C GLU A 151 -11.85 -11.13 -4.63
N LEU A 152 -12.09 -10.14 -5.49
CA LEU A 152 -13.46 -9.75 -5.87
C LEU A 152 -14.18 -10.86 -6.63
N GLU A 153 -13.50 -11.57 -7.53
CA GLU A 153 -14.05 -12.71 -8.27
C GLU A 153 -14.49 -13.85 -7.33
N LYS A 154 -13.69 -14.14 -6.29
CA LYS A 154 -14.05 -15.11 -5.23
C LYS A 154 -15.29 -14.67 -4.43
N LEU A 155 -15.54 -13.38 -4.33
CA LEU A 155 -16.67 -12.82 -3.58
C LEU A 155 -17.98 -12.80 -4.38
N VAL A 156 -17.93 -12.92 -5.71
CA VAL A 156 -19.11 -12.91 -6.60
C VAL A 156 -20.23 -13.88 -6.18
N PRO A 157 -19.97 -15.13 -5.76
CA PRO A 157 -21.02 -16.04 -5.33
C PRO A 157 -21.74 -15.61 -4.04
N HIS A 158 -21.15 -14.69 -3.29
CA HIS A 158 -21.58 -14.31 -1.94
C HIS A 158 -22.04 -12.86 -1.83
N CYS A 159 -21.71 -12.01 -2.82
CA CYS A 159 -22.07 -10.61 -2.84
C CYS A 159 -22.38 -10.15 -4.27
N ALA A 160 -23.64 -9.80 -4.55
CA ALA A 160 -24.06 -9.34 -5.89
C ALA A 160 -23.28 -8.09 -6.36
N LYS A 161 -22.97 -7.19 -5.42
CA LYS A 161 -22.18 -5.96 -5.65
C LYS A 161 -20.73 -6.24 -6.08
N ALA A 162 -20.18 -7.42 -5.82
CA ALA A 162 -18.83 -7.75 -6.28
C ALA A 162 -18.70 -7.66 -7.82
N LYS A 163 -19.76 -7.98 -8.57
CA LYS A 163 -19.75 -7.84 -10.05
C LYS A 163 -19.61 -6.39 -10.49
N SER A 164 -20.37 -5.46 -9.90
CA SER A 164 -20.26 -4.05 -10.22
C SER A 164 -18.91 -3.47 -9.80
N LEU A 165 -18.36 -3.91 -8.68
CA LEU A 165 -17.02 -3.52 -8.24
C LEU A 165 -15.93 -3.98 -9.21
N ILE A 166 -16.04 -5.21 -9.75
CA ILE A 166 -15.13 -5.72 -10.79
C ILE A 166 -15.19 -4.85 -12.04
N GLU A 167 -16.39 -4.52 -12.52
CA GLU A 167 -16.58 -3.67 -13.70
C GLU A 167 -16.00 -2.27 -13.46
N GLY A 168 -16.33 -1.64 -12.32
CA GLY A 168 -15.79 -0.33 -11.95
C GLY A 168 -14.27 -0.32 -11.82
N TYR A 169 -13.66 -1.42 -11.35
CA TYR A 169 -12.22 -1.54 -11.25
C TYR A 169 -11.55 -1.74 -12.63
N ARG A 170 -12.15 -2.50 -13.54
CA ARG A 170 -11.69 -2.58 -14.93
C ARG A 170 -11.72 -1.23 -15.62
N ASP A 171 -12.77 -0.46 -15.37
CA ASP A 171 -12.89 0.91 -15.87
C ASP A 171 -11.83 1.85 -15.29
N LEU A 172 -11.38 1.62 -14.05
CA LEU A 172 -10.26 2.34 -13.44
C LEU A 172 -8.93 2.00 -14.13
N ILE A 173 -8.66 0.72 -14.35
CA ILE A 173 -7.47 0.25 -15.08
C ILE A 173 -7.43 0.87 -16.47
N ALA A 174 -8.52 0.76 -17.23
CA ALA A 174 -8.60 1.33 -18.57
C ALA A 174 -8.41 2.85 -18.58
N ALA A 175 -8.97 3.56 -17.58
CA ALA A 175 -8.76 4.99 -17.44
C ALA A 175 -7.30 5.34 -17.12
N ARG A 176 -6.64 4.58 -16.24
CA ARG A 176 -5.21 4.76 -15.92
C ARG A 176 -4.36 4.58 -17.17
N ASP A 177 -4.56 3.48 -17.89
CA ASP A 177 -3.73 3.11 -19.04
C ASP A 177 -3.92 4.05 -20.24
N ALA A 178 -5.07 4.72 -20.34
CA ALA A 178 -5.37 5.73 -21.35
C ALA A 178 -5.03 7.17 -20.94
N SER A 179 -4.66 7.42 -19.68
CA SER A 179 -4.43 8.78 -19.17
C SER A 179 -3.03 9.28 -19.45
N GLU A 180 -2.92 10.58 -19.73
CA GLU A 180 -1.65 11.29 -19.77
C GLU A 180 -1.13 11.56 -18.35
N ALA A 181 0.19 11.78 -18.21
CA ALA A 181 0.84 12.06 -16.94
C ALA A 181 0.74 13.55 -16.53
N ASP A 182 -0.40 14.20 -16.79
CA ASP A 182 -0.66 15.59 -16.41
C ASP A 182 -1.52 15.70 -15.15
N ASP A 183 -1.40 16.81 -14.42
CA ASP A 183 -2.08 17.02 -13.14
C ASP A 183 -3.61 16.87 -13.22
N LYS A 184 -4.22 17.26 -14.35
CA LYS A 184 -5.68 17.19 -14.52
C LYS A 184 -6.13 15.75 -14.73
N SER A 185 -5.36 14.96 -15.48
CA SER A 185 -5.61 13.53 -15.64
C SER A 185 -5.40 12.77 -14.33
N LEU A 186 -4.33 13.06 -13.59
CA LEU A 186 -4.07 12.47 -12.27
C LEU A 186 -5.20 12.78 -11.26
N GLU A 187 -5.70 14.01 -11.25
CA GLU A 187 -6.80 14.40 -10.36
C GLU A 187 -8.12 13.68 -10.72
N LYS A 188 -8.40 13.50 -12.01
CA LYS A 188 -9.56 12.70 -12.46
C LYS A 188 -9.43 11.24 -12.03
N LEU A 189 -8.25 10.64 -12.18
CA LEU A 189 -7.99 9.27 -11.75
C LEU A 189 -8.18 9.11 -10.23
N ARG A 190 -7.67 10.05 -9.43
CA ARG A 190 -7.88 10.06 -7.98
C ARG A 190 -9.37 10.09 -7.62
N LYS A 191 -10.14 11.00 -8.22
CA LYS A 191 -11.59 11.08 -7.98
C LYS A 191 -12.31 9.80 -8.37
N LYS A 192 -11.96 9.19 -9.50
CA LYS A 192 -12.57 7.93 -9.94
C LYS A 192 -12.23 6.79 -8.97
N ARG A 193 -10.98 6.71 -8.52
CA ARG A 193 -10.53 5.73 -7.52
C ARG A 193 -11.26 5.93 -6.19
N ASP A 194 -11.38 7.16 -5.72
CA ASP A 194 -12.03 7.48 -4.45
C ASP A 194 -13.52 7.16 -4.49
N ALA A 195 -14.19 7.41 -5.63
CA ALA A 195 -15.57 7.00 -5.86
C ALA A 195 -15.72 5.47 -5.77
N TRP A 196 -14.86 4.71 -6.46
CA TRP A 196 -14.86 3.25 -6.39
C TRP A 196 -14.56 2.72 -4.97
N MET A 197 -13.64 3.35 -4.23
CA MET A 197 -13.32 2.97 -2.87
C MET A 197 -14.49 3.24 -1.90
N ASN A 198 -15.20 4.36 -2.10
CA ASN A 198 -16.42 4.64 -1.35
C ASN A 198 -17.49 3.60 -1.67
N GLU A 199 -17.69 3.27 -2.95
CA GLU A 199 -18.59 2.19 -3.33
C GLU A 199 -18.19 0.87 -2.69
N LEU A 200 -16.90 0.52 -2.63
CA LEU A 200 -16.41 -0.72 -2.00
C LEU A 200 -16.82 -0.82 -0.51
N LEU A 201 -16.70 0.28 0.25
CA LEU A 201 -16.84 0.29 1.71
C LEU A 201 -18.23 0.70 2.23
N ILE A 202 -19.14 1.15 1.37
CA ILE A 202 -20.54 1.38 1.74
C ILE A 202 -21.21 0.03 2.04
N ASP A 203 -21.73 -0.13 3.26
CA ASP A 203 -22.56 -1.30 3.65
C ASP A 203 -23.80 -1.38 2.73
N ASN A 204 -24.21 -2.59 2.32
CA ASN A 204 -25.37 -2.82 1.44
C ASN A 204 -26.70 -2.51 2.12
#